data_AF-A0A392M6W2-F1
#
_entry.id   AF-A0A392M6W2-F1
#
_cell.length_a   1.000
_cell.length_b   1.000
_cell.length_c   1.000
_cell.angle_alpha   90.00
_cell.angle_beta   90.00
_cell.angle_gamma   90.00
#
_symmetry.space_group_name_H-M   'P 1'
#
loop_
_entity.id
_entity.type
_entity.pdbx_description
1 polymer ?
#
loop_
_entity_poly.entity_id
_entity_poly.type
_entity_poly.pdbx_seq_one_letter_code
_entity_poly.pdbx_strand_id
1 'polypeptide(L)'
;STEKASKAQTELESGEEYDTTTMVSWERVIEITKWSQEKKTEAVVWSIEVSSWLNTAGVSLPSVELAHRLVSHICWDNNVPATWKYLEKAMEVRMVPPFLVLALLSTKAVPNRHPVLHPAAYSLYLHLLNRHAFSLSSLVNSPNYPSLMNSIHHVLSLSQLYDDYHHHDPSHPHPGVVLVQFLFTLVWQLLQASLQDEGLLQHHKSLLFVDPGLDLTMELDNHHHINKDALHAKNTATAIQFIARFLHHKLTSRILSLVQRNMSTHWGAFVHELERLAANSLILRSLKHLSPESFFPLNLKSNRPMSCEPNNNNNNKKKMKLSSMLAASASASAVQSHNDSSLWLPIDLILEDAMDAHHVMAATVELLTGLVKALQAINGTAWHNAFLGLWIAALRLVQRERDPSEGPVPRLDTCLCMLLCITTLVVTNLIEEEEGELIEEAERSPTNQRKDKPAMGKRRGELVTSLQLLGDYLDLLNPPQPVIWVANQAAAKTIMFVSGHSGYLEYMNVNDLPTNCCKCLLL
;
A
#
# COMPACT_ATOMS: atom_id res chain seq x y z
N SER A 1 57.21 57.13 20.10
CA SER A 1 57.06 55.86 20.83
C SER A 1 55.77 55.88 21.60
N THR A 2 55.15 54.70 21.75
CA THR A 2 53.91 54.40 22.50
C THR A 2 52.56 54.83 21.89
N GLU A 3 52.36 54.60 20.59
CA GLU A 3 50.98 54.39 20.05
C GLU A 3 50.92 53.46 18.81
N LYS A 4 52.04 52.81 18.47
CA LYS A 4 52.12 51.83 17.38
C LYS A 4 52.39 50.39 17.84
N ALA A 5 52.46 50.16 19.16
CA ALA A 5 52.73 48.84 19.74
C ALA A 5 51.49 48.15 20.33
N SER A 6 50.36 48.85 20.46
CA SER A 6 49.10 48.25 20.97
C SER A 6 48.25 47.63 19.84
N LYS A 7 48.52 48.00 18.58
CA LYS A 7 47.74 47.53 17.43
C LYS A 7 48.32 46.29 16.72
N ALA A 8 49.48 45.81 17.15
CA ALA A 8 50.17 44.65 16.57
C ALA A 8 50.17 43.42 17.50
N GLN A 9 49.44 43.48 18.61
CA GLN A 9 49.37 42.40 19.62
C GLN A 9 47.93 41.92 19.87
N THR A 10 47.05 42.20 18.91
CA THR A 10 45.69 41.64 18.78
C THR A 10 45.53 40.97 17.40
N GLU A 11 46.64 40.42 16.87
CA GLU A 11 46.71 39.71 15.58
C GLU A 11 47.28 38.29 15.71
N LEU A 12 47.41 37.75 16.92
CA LEU A 12 47.68 36.33 17.12
C LEU A 12 46.79 35.84 18.26
N GLU A 13 46.05 34.76 17.96
CA GLU A 13 45.26 33.93 18.89
C GLU A 13 43.86 34.45 19.28
N SER A 14 42.88 34.22 18.41
CA SER A 14 41.71 33.41 18.77
C SER A 14 40.89 33.16 17.51
N GLY A 15 40.84 31.88 17.12
CA GLY A 15 40.46 31.40 15.80
C GLY A 15 39.11 31.92 15.30
N GLU A 16 39.15 32.58 14.15
CA GLU A 16 38.10 32.42 13.15
C GLU A 16 38.17 30.96 12.68
N GLU A 17 37.36 30.12 13.32
CA GLU A 17 36.94 28.84 12.76
C GLU A 17 36.12 29.18 11.50
N TYR A 18 36.83 29.40 10.39
CA TYR A 18 36.25 29.40 9.06
C TYR A 18 35.63 28.03 8.87
N ASP A 19 34.32 27.99 9.06
CA ASP A 19 33.44 26.94 8.60
C ASP A 19 33.63 26.81 7.09
N THR A 20 34.59 25.98 6.70
CA THR A 20 34.88 25.58 5.33
C THR A 20 33.81 24.60 4.90
N THR A 21 32.57 25.06 4.87
CA THR A 21 31.51 24.43 4.10
C THR A 21 31.93 24.57 2.64
N THR A 22 32.57 23.53 2.11
CA THR A 22 32.90 23.39 0.69
C THR A 22 31.62 23.53 -0.12
N MET A 23 31.38 24.73 -0.68
CA MET A 23 30.24 24.98 -1.55
C MET A 23 30.31 23.98 -2.71
N VAL A 24 29.34 23.08 -2.80
CA VAL A 24 29.31 22.02 -3.81
C VAL A 24 29.21 22.67 -5.19
N SER A 25 30.31 22.65 -5.97
CA SER A 25 30.25 23.04 -7.38
C SER A 25 29.62 21.91 -8.20
N TRP A 26 28.32 22.02 -8.47
CA TRP A 26 27.61 21.10 -9.35
C TRP A 26 28.11 21.17 -10.80
N GLU A 27 28.71 22.29 -11.19
CA GLU A 27 29.41 22.46 -12.47
C GLU A 27 30.55 21.45 -12.59
N ARG A 28 31.29 21.20 -11.50
CA ARG A 28 32.36 20.21 -11.47
C ARG A 28 31.88 18.79 -11.76
N VAL A 29 30.69 18.40 -11.29
CA VAL A 29 30.10 17.08 -11.58
C VAL A 29 29.82 16.94 -13.08
N ILE A 30 29.32 18.01 -13.71
CA ILE A 30 29.07 18.04 -15.14
C ILE A 30 30.39 18.02 -15.93
N GLU A 31 31.41 18.76 -15.50
CA GLU A 31 32.75 18.71 -16.10
C GLU A 31 33.37 17.31 -16.06
N ILE A 32 33.34 16.64 -14.91
CA ILE A 32 33.80 15.25 -14.77
C ILE A 32 33.02 14.36 -15.75
N THR A 33 31.72 14.55 -15.84
CA THR A 33 30.84 13.77 -16.73
C THR A 33 31.16 14.00 -18.20
N LYS A 34 31.45 15.23 -18.62
CA LYS A 34 31.88 15.57 -20.00
C LYS A 34 33.26 15.00 -20.31
N TRP A 35 34.21 15.15 -19.40
CA TRP A 35 35.56 14.62 -19.55
C TRP A 35 35.56 13.08 -19.66
N SER A 36 34.74 12.41 -18.84
CA SER A 36 34.54 10.95 -18.95
C SER A 36 33.89 10.56 -20.27
N GLN A 37 33.03 11.38 -20.88
CA GLN A 37 32.47 11.11 -22.21
C GLN A 37 33.56 11.17 -23.29
N GLU A 38 34.37 12.24 -23.30
CA GLU A 38 35.46 12.41 -24.26
C GLU A 38 36.46 11.26 -24.20
N LYS A 39 36.79 10.82 -22.98
CA LYS A 39 37.73 9.71 -22.75
C LYS A 39 37.12 8.32 -22.87
N LYS A 40 35.80 8.21 -23.11
CA LYS A 40 35.06 6.94 -23.14
C LYS A 40 35.30 6.09 -21.89
N THR A 41 35.35 6.75 -20.73
CA THR A 41 35.55 6.09 -19.43
C THR A 41 34.44 5.08 -19.17
N GLU A 42 34.77 3.96 -18.51
CA GLU A 42 33.73 3.01 -18.12
C GLU A 42 32.78 3.62 -17.08
N ALA A 43 31.49 3.31 -17.19
CA ALA A 43 30.46 3.88 -16.32
C ALA A 43 30.70 3.62 -14.82
N VAL A 44 31.32 2.48 -14.48
CA VAL A 44 31.72 2.14 -13.10
C VAL A 44 32.77 3.12 -12.60
N VAL A 45 33.81 3.40 -13.39
CA VAL A 45 34.90 4.31 -13.02
C VAL A 45 34.38 5.74 -12.88
N TRP A 46 33.55 6.19 -13.81
CA TRP A 46 32.86 7.49 -13.70
C TRP A 46 32.04 7.59 -12.41
N SER A 47 31.29 6.54 -12.06
CA SER A 47 30.45 6.55 -10.85
C SER A 47 31.28 6.66 -9.56
N ILE A 48 32.46 6.04 -9.53
CA ILE A 48 33.40 6.13 -8.39
C ILE A 48 33.95 7.55 -8.27
N GLU A 49 34.36 8.15 -9.39
CA GLU A 49 34.93 9.51 -9.42
C GLU A 49 33.92 10.56 -8.95
N VAL A 50 32.69 10.52 -9.50
CA VAL A 50 31.62 11.44 -9.10
C VAL A 50 31.19 11.19 -7.65
N SER A 51 31.07 9.93 -7.20
CA SER A 51 30.70 9.63 -5.80
C SER A 51 31.79 10.10 -4.83
N SER A 52 33.06 9.91 -5.17
CA SER A 52 34.20 10.38 -4.36
C SER A 52 34.20 11.90 -4.20
N TRP A 53 33.95 12.63 -5.29
CA TRP A 53 33.81 14.08 -5.27
C TRP A 53 32.63 14.53 -4.38
N LEU A 54 31.46 13.92 -4.56
CA LEU A 54 30.26 14.26 -3.79
C LEU A 54 30.44 13.96 -2.29
N ASN A 55 31.09 12.85 -1.95
CA ASN A 55 31.43 12.52 -0.56
C ASN A 55 32.39 13.55 0.05
N THR A 56 33.40 14.00 -0.70
CA THR A 56 34.33 15.05 -0.27
C THR A 56 33.62 16.39 -0.06
N ALA A 57 32.59 16.66 -0.86
CA ALA A 57 31.76 17.85 -0.77
C ALA A 57 30.58 17.68 0.23
N GLY A 58 30.55 16.62 1.04
CA GLY A 58 29.54 16.40 2.07
C GLY A 58 28.12 16.09 1.57
N VAL A 59 27.96 15.73 0.29
CA VAL A 59 26.64 15.44 -0.29
C VAL A 59 26.21 14.01 0.03
N SER A 60 25.08 13.86 0.72
CA SER A 60 24.48 12.55 0.97
C SER A 60 23.90 11.94 -0.32
N LEU A 61 24.19 10.67 -0.56
CA LEU A 61 23.61 9.88 -1.65
C LEU A 61 22.52 8.93 -1.11
N PRO A 62 21.40 8.68 -1.83
CA PRO A 62 21.06 9.23 -3.15
C PRO A 62 20.63 10.70 -3.12
N SER A 63 21.08 11.48 -4.11
CA SER A 63 20.84 12.94 -4.18
C SER A 63 19.78 13.32 -5.23
N VAL A 64 18.81 14.13 -4.80
CA VAL A 64 17.77 14.74 -5.65
C VAL A 64 18.37 15.73 -6.64
N GLU A 65 19.28 16.59 -6.18
CA GLU A 65 19.91 17.63 -7.02
C GLU A 65 20.76 16.98 -8.11
N LEU A 66 21.52 15.93 -7.78
CA LEU A 66 22.29 15.17 -8.76
C LEU A 66 21.38 14.60 -9.87
N ALA A 67 20.20 14.09 -9.52
CA ALA A 67 19.24 13.58 -10.50
C ALA A 67 18.79 14.67 -11.49
N HIS A 68 18.46 15.87 -10.99
CA HIS A 68 18.09 17.00 -11.85
C HIS A 68 19.23 17.40 -12.79
N ARG A 69 20.46 17.48 -12.28
CA ARG A 69 21.64 17.87 -13.08
C ARG A 69 21.97 16.85 -14.16
N LEU A 70 21.99 15.57 -13.82
CA LEU A 70 22.27 14.51 -14.79
C LEU A 70 21.19 14.44 -15.86
N VAL A 71 19.91 14.43 -15.50
CA VAL A 71 18.82 14.36 -16.49
C VAL A 71 18.82 15.60 -17.41
N SER A 72 19.04 16.79 -16.84
CA SER A 72 19.14 18.04 -17.63
C SER A 72 20.34 18.02 -18.58
N HIS A 73 21.45 17.41 -18.18
CA HIS A 73 22.63 17.26 -19.05
C HIS A 73 22.40 16.25 -20.18
N ILE A 74 21.71 15.14 -19.91
CA ILE A 74 21.50 14.02 -20.86
C ILE A 74 20.46 14.37 -21.92
N CYS A 75 19.40 15.08 -21.56
CA CYS A 75 18.31 15.36 -22.48
C CYS A 75 18.72 16.36 -23.56
N TRP A 76 18.33 16.06 -24.80
CA TRP A 76 18.58 16.84 -26.03
C TRP A 76 20.06 16.89 -26.43
N ASP A 77 20.83 17.87 -25.98
CA ASP A 77 22.14 18.19 -26.53
C ASP A 77 23.20 17.09 -26.31
N ASN A 78 23.06 16.28 -25.26
CA ASN A 78 23.97 15.16 -24.98
C ASN A 78 23.25 13.80 -24.94
N ASN A 79 22.28 13.61 -25.83
CA ASN A 79 21.56 12.35 -26.00
C ASN A 79 22.45 11.28 -26.70
N VAL A 80 23.55 10.91 -26.07
CA VAL A 80 24.53 9.93 -26.58
C VAL A 80 24.49 8.63 -25.76
N PRO A 81 24.75 7.44 -26.35
CA PRO A 81 24.68 6.18 -25.60
C PRO A 81 25.52 6.12 -24.33
N ALA A 82 26.64 6.86 -24.27
CA ALA A 82 27.51 6.91 -23.08
C ALA A 82 26.83 7.58 -21.87
N THR A 83 26.08 8.67 -22.09
CA THR A 83 25.47 9.43 -21.00
C THR A 83 24.30 8.69 -20.38
N TRP A 84 23.55 7.92 -21.18
CA TRP A 84 22.53 7.00 -20.68
C TRP A 84 23.11 5.84 -19.87
N LYS A 85 24.27 5.30 -20.27
CA LYS A 85 24.99 4.29 -19.47
C LYS A 85 25.43 4.84 -18.12
N TYR A 86 25.87 6.10 -18.07
CA TYR A 86 26.20 6.77 -16.81
C TYR A 86 24.97 6.95 -15.93
N LEU A 87 23.83 7.37 -16.49
CA LEU A 87 22.58 7.50 -15.74
C LEU A 87 22.07 6.16 -15.20
N GLU A 88 22.08 5.12 -16.04
CA GLU A 88 21.73 3.76 -15.65
C GLU A 88 22.64 3.30 -14.51
N LYS A 89 23.94 3.52 -14.63
CA LYS A 89 24.90 3.16 -13.59
C LYS A 89 24.66 3.93 -12.29
N ALA A 90 24.38 5.23 -12.37
CA ALA A 90 24.08 6.07 -11.21
C ALA A 90 22.85 5.57 -10.43
N MET A 91 21.83 5.07 -11.14
CA MET A 91 20.65 4.45 -10.51
C MET A 91 21.00 3.10 -9.87
N GLU A 92 21.81 2.27 -10.53
CA GLU A 92 22.24 0.96 -9.99
C GLU A 92 23.06 1.10 -8.71
N VAL A 93 23.99 2.06 -8.66
CA VAL A 93 24.83 2.32 -7.47
C VAL A 93 24.18 3.25 -6.45
N ARG A 94 22.89 3.58 -6.61
CA ARG A 94 22.10 4.44 -5.71
C ARG A 94 22.69 5.83 -5.47
N MET A 95 23.35 6.41 -6.48
CA MET A 95 23.76 7.82 -6.46
C MET A 95 22.56 8.75 -6.65
N VAL A 96 21.57 8.32 -7.43
CA VAL A 96 20.34 9.08 -7.70
C VAL A 96 19.10 8.25 -7.39
N PRO A 97 17.98 8.86 -6.95
CA PRO A 97 16.72 8.14 -6.75
C PRO A 97 16.08 7.71 -8.09
N PRO A 98 15.90 6.41 -8.38
CA PRO A 98 15.42 5.96 -9.69
C PRO A 98 14.03 6.49 -10.06
N PHE A 99 13.12 6.59 -9.09
CA PHE A 99 11.75 7.08 -9.33
C PHE A 99 11.70 8.57 -9.71
N LEU A 100 12.58 9.40 -9.12
CA LEU A 100 12.71 10.79 -9.52
C LEU A 100 13.30 10.92 -10.92
N VAL A 101 14.30 10.10 -11.26
CA VAL A 101 14.86 10.07 -12.62
C VAL A 101 13.78 9.69 -13.63
N LEU A 102 12.97 8.68 -13.34
CA LEU A 102 11.83 8.30 -14.19
C LEU A 102 10.79 9.42 -14.30
N ALA A 103 10.49 10.13 -13.23
CA ALA A 103 9.60 11.30 -13.25
C ALA A 103 10.15 12.40 -14.16
N LEU A 104 11.41 12.80 -13.96
CA LEU A 104 12.08 13.81 -14.76
C LEU A 104 12.11 13.43 -16.25
N LEU A 105 12.53 12.20 -16.56
CA LEU A 105 12.57 11.70 -17.93
C LEU A 105 11.18 11.62 -18.56
N SER A 106 10.12 11.29 -17.79
CA SER A 106 8.76 11.23 -18.35
C SER A 106 8.32 12.58 -18.95
N THR A 107 8.67 13.69 -18.29
CA THR A 107 8.35 15.05 -18.77
C THR A 107 9.12 15.47 -20.03
N LYS A 108 10.24 14.79 -20.34
CA LYS A 108 11.13 15.14 -21.47
C LYS A 108 11.08 14.13 -22.61
N ALA A 109 11.04 12.84 -22.31
CA ALA A 109 11.12 11.75 -23.28
C ALA A 109 9.76 11.40 -23.88
N VAL A 110 8.67 11.43 -23.10
CA VAL A 110 7.32 11.11 -23.60
C VAL A 110 6.84 12.12 -24.64
N PRO A 111 7.00 13.45 -24.47
CA PRO A 111 6.56 14.42 -25.48
C PRO A 111 7.40 14.35 -26.76
N ASN A 112 8.69 14.05 -26.64
CA ASN A 112 9.64 14.03 -27.76
C ASN A 112 9.78 12.63 -28.42
N ARG A 113 8.81 11.74 -28.23
CA ARG A 113 8.86 10.35 -28.69
C ARG A 113 8.68 10.17 -30.21
N HIS A 114 8.10 11.17 -30.89
CA HIS A 114 7.74 11.10 -32.31
C HIS A 114 8.98 10.79 -33.18
N PRO A 115 8.85 10.07 -34.31
CA PRO A 115 9.99 9.70 -35.17
C PRO A 115 10.90 10.87 -35.59
N VAL A 116 10.32 12.06 -35.74
CA VAL A 116 11.03 13.28 -36.15
C VAL A 116 11.88 13.88 -35.02
N LEU A 117 11.54 13.60 -33.77
CA LEU A 117 12.21 14.14 -32.58
C LEU A 117 13.27 13.14 -32.07
N HIS A 118 13.00 12.47 -30.94
CA HIS A 118 13.95 11.61 -30.26
C HIS A 118 13.37 10.23 -29.88
N PRO A 119 13.00 9.39 -30.86
CA PRO A 119 12.44 8.06 -30.59
C PRO A 119 13.40 7.15 -29.82
N ALA A 120 14.72 7.30 -30.02
CA ALA A 120 15.74 6.54 -29.29
C ALA A 120 15.80 6.89 -27.80
N ALA A 121 15.57 8.17 -27.42
CA ALA A 121 15.52 8.57 -26.02
C ALA A 121 14.30 7.95 -25.32
N TYR A 122 13.17 7.86 -26.01
CA TYR A 122 11.98 7.17 -25.49
C TYR A 122 12.21 5.66 -25.34
N SER A 123 12.91 5.02 -26.27
CA SER A 123 13.32 3.60 -26.13
C SER A 123 14.15 3.38 -24.86
N LEU A 124 15.11 4.26 -24.58
CA LEU A 124 15.96 4.18 -23.39
C LEU A 124 15.17 4.46 -22.12
N TYR A 125 14.25 5.43 -22.14
CA TYR A 125 13.30 5.64 -21.05
C TYR A 125 12.48 4.37 -20.73
N LEU A 126 11.91 3.72 -21.75
CA LEU A 126 11.16 2.47 -21.56
C LEU A 126 12.04 1.33 -21.03
N HIS A 127 13.31 1.27 -21.43
CA HIS A 127 14.29 0.33 -20.87
C HIS A 127 14.56 0.58 -19.38
N LEU A 128 14.77 1.83 -18.98
CA LEU A 128 14.95 2.21 -17.57
C LEU A 128 13.68 1.95 -16.75
N LEU A 129 12.51 2.20 -17.33
CA LEU A 129 11.22 1.91 -16.72
C LEU A 129 11.09 0.41 -16.41
N ASN A 130 11.52 -0.46 -17.33
CA ASN A 130 11.53 -1.91 -17.13
C ASN A 130 12.31 -2.33 -15.88
N ARG A 131 13.47 -1.70 -15.64
CA ARG A 131 14.38 -2.07 -14.55
C ARG A 131 13.91 -1.53 -13.20
N HIS A 132 13.36 -0.32 -13.15
CA HIS A 132 13.19 0.39 -11.89
C HIS A 132 11.74 0.58 -11.45
N ALA A 133 10.77 0.60 -12.36
CA ALA A 133 9.40 1.01 -12.02
C ALA A 133 8.66 0.04 -11.06
N PHE A 134 9.10 -1.22 -10.98
CA PHE A 134 8.47 -2.25 -10.14
C PHE A 134 9.17 -2.41 -8.77
N SER A 135 10.20 -1.62 -8.48
CA SER A 135 11.02 -1.73 -7.26
C SER A 135 10.52 -0.82 -6.12
N LEU A 136 9.21 -0.80 -5.88
CA LEU A 136 8.57 0.14 -4.95
C LEU A 136 9.00 -0.01 -3.48
N SER A 137 9.33 -1.22 -3.03
CA SER A 137 9.78 -1.47 -1.66
C SER A 137 11.05 -0.70 -1.30
N SER A 138 11.97 -0.58 -2.27
CA SER A 138 13.21 0.18 -2.11
C SER A 138 12.99 1.69 -1.99
N LEU A 139 11.89 2.18 -2.57
CA LEU A 139 11.51 3.59 -2.54
C LEU A 139 10.93 3.98 -1.19
N VAL A 140 9.96 3.22 -0.69
CA VAL A 140 9.21 3.53 0.55
C VAL A 140 10.11 3.42 1.79
N ASN A 141 11.08 2.49 1.77
CA ASN A 141 12.00 2.28 2.89
C ASN A 141 13.20 3.24 2.88
N SER A 142 13.25 4.21 1.95
CA SER A 142 14.35 5.17 1.86
C SER A 142 14.25 6.25 2.94
N PRO A 143 15.34 6.61 3.64
CA PRO A 143 15.32 7.66 4.67
C PRO A 143 14.90 9.03 4.10
N ASN A 144 15.12 9.26 2.80
CA ASN A 144 14.79 10.52 2.12
C ASN A 144 13.41 10.47 1.43
N TYR A 145 12.54 9.51 1.76
CA TYR A 145 11.25 9.29 1.10
C TYR A 145 10.35 10.55 1.05
N PRO A 146 10.17 11.34 2.14
CA PRO A 146 9.34 12.55 2.08
C PRO A 146 9.87 13.62 1.12
N SER A 147 11.17 13.91 1.18
CA SER A 147 11.83 14.89 0.30
C SER A 147 11.78 14.46 -1.18
N LEU A 148 11.96 13.15 -1.41
CA LEU A 148 11.86 12.55 -2.73
C LEU A 148 10.44 12.66 -3.31
N MET A 149 9.41 12.34 -2.51
CA MET A 149 8.03 12.50 -2.94
C MET A 149 7.72 13.97 -3.23
N ASN A 150 8.17 14.89 -2.36
CA ASN A 150 8.00 16.31 -2.62
C ASN A 150 8.61 16.74 -3.97
N SER A 151 9.81 16.26 -4.28
CA SER A 151 10.48 16.53 -5.56
C SER A 151 9.68 15.99 -6.75
N ILE A 152 9.15 14.77 -6.65
CA ILE A 152 8.31 14.17 -7.71
C ILE A 152 7.01 14.95 -7.90
N HIS A 153 6.38 15.39 -6.81
CA HIS A 153 5.17 16.19 -6.85
C HIS A 153 5.36 17.47 -7.66
N HIS A 154 6.47 18.18 -7.42
CA HIS A 154 6.82 19.40 -8.16
C HIS A 154 7.16 19.11 -9.63
N VAL A 155 8.00 18.10 -9.89
CA VAL A 155 8.44 17.75 -11.26
C VAL A 155 7.27 17.43 -12.17
N LEU A 156 6.28 16.68 -11.69
CA LEU A 156 5.09 16.32 -12.46
C LEU A 156 3.94 17.31 -12.32
N SER A 157 4.12 18.39 -11.54
CA SER A 157 3.06 19.37 -11.24
C SER A 157 1.75 18.68 -10.84
N LEU A 158 1.83 17.69 -9.93
CA LEU A 158 0.69 16.82 -9.62
C LEU A 158 -0.48 17.58 -8.97
N SER A 159 -0.22 18.71 -8.32
CA SER A 159 -1.27 19.61 -7.84
C SER A 159 -2.18 19.99 -9.00
N GLN A 160 -1.62 20.61 -10.05
CA GLN A 160 -2.35 21.06 -11.24
C GLN A 160 -3.13 19.94 -11.94
N LEU A 161 -2.65 18.69 -11.87
CA LEU A 161 -3.31 17.54 -12.50
C LEU A 161 -4.49 16.99 -11.68
N TYR A 162 -4.48 17.18 -10.35
CA TYR A 162 -5.40 16.55 -9.40
C TYR A 162 -6.02 17.54 -8.39
N ASP A 163 -6.07 18.84 -8.74
CA ASP A 163 -6.44 19.98 -7.89
C ASP A 163 -7.75 19.76 -7.08
N ASP A 164 -8.69 18.96 -7.58
CA ASP A 164 -9.99 18.68 -6.95
C ASP A 164 -9.92 17.93 -5.59
N TYR A 165 -8.80 17.26 -5.26
CA TYR A 165 -8.72 16.35 -4.11
C TYR A 165 -7.87 16.83 -2.93
N HIS A 166 -7.35 18.07 -2.98
CA HIS A 166 -6.52 18.64 -1.92
C HIS A 166 -7.36 19.32 -0.82
N HIS A 167 -7.81 18.55 0.19
CA HIS A 167 -8.47 19.08 1.40
C HIS A 167 -7.49 19.44 2.55
N HIS A 168 -6.19 19.18 2.39
CA HIS A 168 -5.15 19.63 3.32
C HIS A 168 -3.98 20.24 2.55
N ASP A 169 -3.43 21.32 3.12
CA ASP A 169 -2.35 22.19 2.66
C ASP A 169 -1.68 21.81 1.30
N PRO A 170 -1.93 22.57 0.21
CA PRO A 170 -1.37 22.29 -1.12
C PRO A 170 0.16 22.37 -1.19
N SER A 171 0.83 22.88 -0.15
CA SER A 171 2.29 23.01 -0.12
C SER A 171 3.03 21.73 0.29
N HIS A 172 2.38 20.79 1.00
CA HIS A 172 3.02 19.57 1.52
C HIS A 172 2.11 18.33 1.40
N PRO A 173 1.95 17.76 0.20
CA PRO A 173 1.14 16.57 0.02
C PRO A 173 1.76 15.36 0.74
N HIS A 174 0.91 14.55 1.39
CA HIS A 174 1.36 13.36 2.08
C HIS A 174 2.12 12.43 1.12
N PRO A 175 3.34 11.95 1.45
CA PRO A 175 4.18 11.16 0.54
C PRO A 175 3.48 9.96 -0.10
N GLY A 176 2.60 9.28 0.64
CA GLY A 176 1.79 8.17 0.12
C GLY A 176 0.79 8.59 -0.97
N VAL A 177 0.19 9.79 -0.88
CA VAL A 177 -0.72 10.32 -1.90
C VAL A 177 0.05 10.64 -3.18
N VAL A 178 1.22 11.27 -3.04
CA VAL A 178 2.11 11.57 -4.17
C VAL A 178 2.53 10.30 -4.90
N LEU A 179 2.82 9.22 -4.18
CA LEU A 179 3.17 7.93 -4.79
C LEU A 179 2.02 7.35 -5.64
N VAL A 180 0.79 7.44 -5.14
CA VAL A 180 -0.42 6.99 -5.88
C VAL A 180 -0.60 7.82 -7.15
N GLN A 181 -0.56 9.15 -7.02
CA GLN A 181 -0.67 10.08 -8.14
C GLN A 181 0.46 9.88 -9.16
N PHE A 182 1.71 9.73 -8.71
CA PHE A 182 2.87 9.48 -9.57
C PHE A 182 2.70 8.21 -10.41
N LEU A 183 2.37 7.08 -9.79
CA LEU A 183 2.20 5.82 -10.51
C LEU A 183 1.04 5.88 -11.50
N PHE A 184 -0.05 6.53 -11.10
CA PHE A 184 -1.19 6.71 -11.98
C PHE A 184 -0.86 7.60 -13.19
N THR A 185 -0.22 8.75 -12.95
CA THR A 185 0.27 9.65 -14.01
C THR A 185 1.21 8.94 -14.95
N LEU A 186 2.13 8.11 -14.45
CA LEU A 186 3.07 7.37 -15.29
C LEU A 186 2.35 6.39 -16.23
N VAL A 187 1.41 5.61 -15.71
CA VAL A 187 0.62 4.65 -16.53
C VAL A 187 -0.26 5.41 -17.52
N TRP A 188 -0.86 6.51 -17.10
CA TRP A 188 -1.73 7.32 -17.95
C TRP A 188 -0.95 8.06 -19.05
N GLN A 189 0.26 8.54 -18.77
CA GLN A 189 1.16 9.11 -19.80
C GLN A 189 1.49 8.09 -20.88
N LEU A 190 1.78 6.83 -20.51
CA LEU A 190 2.02 5.75 -21.48
C LEU A 190 0.76 5.46 -22.33
N LEU A 191 -0.43 5.47 -21.72
CA LEU A 191 -1.70 5.26 -22.41
C LEU A 191 -1.98 6.37 -23.43
N GLN A 192 -1.90 7.63 -22.98
CA GLN A 192 -2.09 8.81 -23.82
C GLN A 192 -1.08 8.85 -24.98
N ALA A 193 0.19 8.55 -24.68
CA ALA A 193 1.25 8.47 -25.67
C ALA A 193 0.93 7.41 -26.74
N SER A 194 0.53 6.20 -26.31
CA SER A 194 0.20 5.10 -27.23
C SER A 194 -1.04 5.39 -28.08
N LEU A 195 -2.08 6.01 -27.49
CA LEU A 195 -3.26 6.45 -28.23
C LEU A 195 -2.92 7.53 -29.26
N GLN A 196 -2.10 8.51 -28.89
CA GLN A 196 -1.68 9.57 -29.80
C GLN A 196 -0.77 9.02 -30.92
N ASP A 197 0.12 8.07 -30.61
CA ASP A 197 1.00 7.41 -31.59
C ASP A 197 0.20 6.63 -32.66
N GLU A 198 -0.99 6.11 -32.31
CA GLU A 198 -1.91 5.45 -33.24
C GLU A 198 -3.03 6.37 -33.78
N GLY A 199 -3.00 7.67 -33.48
CA GLY A 199 -4.02 8.63 -33.94
C GLY A 199 -5.41 8.44 -33.33
N LEU A 200 -5.52 7.76 -32.18
CA LEU A 200 -6.77 7.42 -31.49
C LEU A 200 -7.17 8.43 -30.40
N LEU A 201 -6.35 9.46 -30.17
CA LEU A 201 -6.60 10.45 -29.14
C LEU A 201 -7.52 11.57 -29.66
N GLN A 202 -8.72 11.68 -29.07
CA GLN A 202 -9.79 12.59 -29.52
C GLN A 202 -9.47 14.09 -29.31
N HIS A 203 -8.69 14.41 -28.28
CA HIS A 203 -8.26 15.78 -28.01
C HIS A 203 -6.80 15.87 -28.42
N HIS A 204 -6.46 16.69 -29.43
CA HIS A 204 -5.07 16.94 -29.87
C HIS A 204 -4.16 17.56 -28.77
N LYS A 205 -4.61 17.58 -27.51
CA LYS A 205 -3.86 18.03 -26.34
C LYS A 205 -3.98 16.98 -25.25
N SER A 206 -2.87 16.29 -24.98
CA SER A 206 -2.70 15.50 -23.77
C SER A 206 -2.81 16.42 -22.55
N LEU A 207 -3.54 16.00 -21.53
CA LEU A 207 -3.59 16.71 -20.25
C LEU A 207 -2.29 16.55 -19.44
N LEU A 208 -1.44 15.58 -19.83
CA LEU A 208 -0.29 15.13 -19.03
C LEU A 208 1.06 15.61 -19.60
N PHE A 209 1.05 16.18 -20.80
CA PHE A 209 2.23 16.77 -21.42
C PHE A 209 1.86 17.69 -22.58
N VAL A 210 2.68 18.71 -22.81
CA VAL A 210 2.55 19.61 -23.95
C VAL A 210 3.18 18.96 -25.18
N ASP A 211 2.41 18.85 -26.27
CA ASP A 211 2.94 18.46 -27.56
C ASP A 211 3.93 19.53 -28.03
N PRO A 212 5.17 19.18 -28.45
CA PRO A 212 6.12 20.12 -29.02
C PRO A 212 5.60 20.94 -30.22
N GLY A 213 4.41 20.62 -30.74
CA GLY A 213 3.77 21.39 -31.80
C GLY A 213 4.48 21.10 -33.11
N LEU A 214 4.21 19.93 -33.69
CA LEU A 214 4.73 19.60 -35.01
C LEU A 214 3.91 20.32 -36.10
N ASP A 215 4.38 21.49 -36.53
CA ASP A 215 4.11 21.99 -37.88
C ASP A 215 5.25 21.52 -38.78
N LEU A 216 5.09 20.39 -39.47
CA LEU A 216 6.17 19.72 -40.19
C LEU A 216 5.81 19.46 -41.65
N THR A 217 5.82 20.55 -42.42
CA THR A 217 6.14 20.57 -43.86
C THR A 217 7.63 20.90 -44.05
N MET A 218 8.54 20.07 -43.52
CA MET A 218 9.94 20.16 -43.90
C MET A 218 10.41 18.82 -44.46
N GLU A 219 10.76 18.89 -45.74
CA GLU A 219 11.30 17.83 -46.59
C GLU A 219 12.52 17.18 -45.93
N LEU A 220 12.47 15.87 -45.64
CA LEU A 220 13.64 15.15 -45.13
C LEU A 220 13.69 13.67 -45.53
N ASP A 221 14.94 13.19 -45.59
CA ASP A 221 15.50 12.07 -46.32
C ASP A 221 14.94 10.67 -45.95
N ASN A 222 14.35 9.99 -46.94
CA ASN A 222 13.42 8.86 -46.80
C ASN A 222 14.02 7.59 -46.13
N HIS A 223 15.35 7.40 -46.18
CA HIS A 223 16.01 6.19 -45.66
C HIS A 223 16.24 6.21 -44.14
N HIS A 224 16.41 7.37 -43.52
CA HIS A 224 16.55 7.48 -42.07
C HIS A 224 15.20 7.44 -41.33
N HIS A 225 14.10 7.70 -42.04
CA HIS A 225 12.74 7.65 -41.50
C HIS A 225 12.26 6.21 -41.26
N ILE A 226 12.45 5.29 -42.20
CA ILE A 226 11.97 3.90 -42.07
C ILE A 226 12.46 3.23 -40.77
N ASN A 227 13.74 3.43 -40.41
CA ASN A 227 14.30 2.89 -39.17
C ASN A 227 13.75 3.57 -37.91
N LYS A 228 13.45 4.87 -37.97
CA LYS A 228 12.88 5.63 -36.85
C LYS A 228 11.39 5.33 -36.67
N ASP A 229 10.66 5.12 -37.75
CA ASP A 229 9.24 4.72 -37.74
C ASP A 229 9.08 3.30 -37.20
N ALA A 230 9.94 2.36 -37.63
CA ALA A 230 9.98 1.02 -37.07
C ALA A 230 10.33 1.04 -35.56
N LEU A 231 11.26 1.90 -35.15
CA LEU A 231 11.61 2.08 -33.75
C LEU A 231 10.46 2.69 -32.94
N HIS A 232 9.77 3.69 -33.48
CA HIS A 232 8.61 4.32 -32.86
C HIS A 232 7.45 3.33 -32.69
N ALA A 233 7.13 2.53 -33.73
CA ALA A 233 6.14 1.46 -33.62
C ALA A 233 6.53 0.43 -32.55
N LYS A 234 7.81 0.03 -32.48
CA LYS A 234 8.32 -0.87 -31.43
C LYS A 234 8.20 -0.25 -30.04
N ASN A 235 8.50 1.04 -29.88
CA ASN A 235 8.36 1.75 -28.62
C ASN A 235 6.91 1.80 -28.17
N THR A 236 5.98 2.11 -29.08
CA THR A 236 4.54 2.10 -28.83
C THR A 236 4.08 0.71 -28.37
N ALA A 237 4.49 -0.34 -29.09
CA ALA A 237 4.20 -1.72 -28.71
C ALA A 237 4.75 -2.08 -27.31
N THR A 238 5.92 -1.56 -26.97
CA THR A 238 6.55 -1.77 -25.66
C THR A 238 5.82 -0.99 -24.56
N ALA A 239 5.36 0.24 -24.83
CA ALA A 239 4.54 1.03 -23.92
C ALA A 239 3.21 0.34 -23.61
N ILE A 240 2.53 -0.20 -24.64
CA ILE A 240 1.30 -1.00 -24.49
C ILE A 240 1.54 -2.22 -23.59
N GLN A 241 2.68 -2.92 -23.75
CA GLN A 241 3.06 -4.02 -22.86
C GLN A 241 3.27 -3.56 -21.41
N PHE A 242 3.88 -2.39 -21.20
CA PHE A 242 4.02 -1.84 -19.85
C PHE A 242 2.70 -1.50 -19.20
N ILE A 243 1.75 -0.90 -19.93
CA ILE A 243 0.41 -0.60 -19.42
C ILE A 243 -0.24 -1.90 -18.90
N ALA A 244 -0.27 -2.96 -19.71
CA ALA A 244 -0.81 -4.26 -19.30
C ALA A 244 -0.07 -4.81 -18.07
N ARG A 245 1.27 -4.73 -18.04
CA ARG A 245 2.08 -5.19 -16.91
C ARG A 245 1.81 -4.42 -15.62
N PHE A 246 1.64 -3.10 -15.67
CA PHE A 246 1.27 -2.29 -14.50
C PHE A 246 -0.12 -2.67 -13.97
N LEU A 247 -1.08 -2.92 -14.86
CA LEU A 247 -2.44 -3.31 -14.51
C LEU A 247 -2.52 -4.71 -13.90
N HIS A 248 -1.67 -5.64 -14.32
CA HIS A 248 -1.62 -7.00 -13.77
C HIS A 248 -0.72 -7.15 -12.53
N HIS A 249 0.26 -6.26 -12.35
CA HIS A 249 1.18 -6.38 -11.22
C HIS A 249 0.46 -6.10 -9.88
N LYS A 250 0.65 -7.01 -8.91
CA LYS A 250 -0.16 -7.09 -7.68
C LYS A 250 -0.14 -5.81 -6.84
N LEU A 251 1.01 -5.15 -6.72
CA LEU A 251 1.13 -3.92 -5.92
C LEU A 251 0.57 -2.71 -6.66
N THR A 252 0.92 -2.57 -7.94
CA THR A 252 0.51 -1.42 -8.76
C THR A 252 -0.99 -1.43 -9.02
N SER A 253 -1.59 -2.60 -9.28
CA SER A 253 -3.05 -2.74 -9.38
C SER A 253 -3.78 -2.36 -8.10
N ARG A 254 -3.24 -2.71 -6.92
CA ARG A 254 -3.79 -2.27 -5.63
C ARG A 254 -3.67 -0.76 -5.45
N ILE A 255 -2.54 -0.17 -5.83
CA ILE A 255 -2.35 1.29 -5.79
C ILE A 255 -3.33 1.99 -6.76
N LEU A 256 -3.49 1.48 -7.98
CA LEU A 256 -4.47 2.00 -8.94
C LEU A 256 -5.92 1.83 -8.45
N SER A 257 -6.23 0.80 -7.65
CA SER A 257 -7.56 0.69 -7.02
C SER A 257 -7.86 1.80 -6.03
N LEU A 258 -6.84 2.47 -5.48
CA LEU A 258 -7.02 3.67 -4.66
C LEU A 258 -7.45 4.86 -5.52
N VAL A 259 -6.92 4.97 -6.74
CA VAL A 259 -7.36 5.97 -7.73
C VAL A 259 -8.82 5.74 -8.10
N GLN A 260 -9.21 4.49 -8.38
CA GLN A 260 -10.61 4.17 -8.68
C GLN A 260 -11.58 4.63 -7.57
N ARG A 261 -11.20 4.45 -6.31
CA ARG A 261 -12.06 4.80 -5.15
C ARG A 261 -12.09 6.29 -4.85
N ASN A 262 -10.97 6.97 -5.03
CA ASN A 262 -10.79 8.34 -4.56
C ASN A 262 -10.83 9.37 -5.69
N MET A 263 -10.43 9.03 -6.92
CA MET A 263 -10.37 9.93 -8.08
C MET A 263 -11.22 9.39 -9.24
N SER A 264 -12.53 9.24 -9.00
CA SER A 264 -13.43 8.52 -9.90
C SER A 264 -13.60 9.16 -11.29
N THR A 265 -13.50 10.50 -11.38
CA THR A 265 -13.54 11.26 -12.64
C THR A 265 -12.33 10.97 -13.51
N HIS A 266 -11.12 11.12 -12.95
CA HIS A 266 -9.86 10.78 -13.61
C HIS A 266 -9.79 9.29 -13.98
N TRP A 267 -10.25 8.42 -13.09
CA TRP A 267 -10.32 6.98 -13.36
C TRP A 267 -11.28 6.65 -14.52
N GLY A 268 -12.45 7.30 -14.57
CA GLY A 268 -13.41 7.13 -15.65
C GLY A 268 -12.83 7.53 -17.02
N ALA A 269 -12.13 8.67 -17.08
CA ALA A 269 -11.43 9.12 -18.28
C ALA A 269 -10.33 8.12 -18.70
N PHE A 270 -9.52 7.68 -17.74
CA PHE A 270 -8.49 6.67 -17.95
C PHE A 270 -9.06 5.35 -18.50
N VAL A 271 -10.15 4.83 -17.91
CA VAL A 271 -10.80 3.59 -18.38
C VAL A 271 -11.38 3.76 -19.78
N HIS A 272 -12.01 4.90 -20.07
CA HIS A 272 -12.52 5.18 -21.42
C HIS A 272 -11.40 5.17 -22.47
N GLU A 273 -10.26 5.77 -22.17
CA GLU A 273 -9.08 5.77 -23.04
C GLU A 273 -8.48 4.38 -23.18
N LEU A 274 -8.46 3.61 -22.10
CA LEU A 274 -7.99 2.23 -22.09
C LEU A 274 -8.88 1.31 -22.94
N GLU A 275 -10.20 1.46 -22.85
CA GLU A 275 -11.18 0.79 -23.71
C GLU A 275 -10.99 1.15 -25.18
N ARG A 276 -10.72 2.43 -25.46
CA ARG A 276 -10.44 2.88 -26.82
C ARG A 276 -9.17 2.25 -27.40
N LEU A 277 -8.11 2.18 -26.61
CA LEU A 277 -6.86 1.51 -26.99
C LEU A 277 -7.14 0.01 -27.24
N ALA A 278 -7.79 -0.66 -26.30
CA ALA A 278 -8.10 -2.08 -26.39
C ALA A 278 -8.97 -2.42 -27.61
N ALA A 279 -9.92 -1.56 -27.96
CA ALA A 279 -10.82 -1.77 -29.09
C ALA A 279 -10.17 -1.46 -30.45
N ASN A 280 -9.38 -0.40 -30.56
CA ASN A 280 -8.99 0.17 -31.85
C ASN A 280 -7.49 0.05 -32.19
N SER A 281 -6.63 -0.28 -31.23
CA SER A 281 -5.19 -0.37 -31.47
C SER A 281 -4.84 -1.49 -32.46
N LEU A 282 -4.16 -1.11 -33.54
CA LEU A 282 -3.60 -2.04 -34.53
C LEU A 282 -2.34 -2.70 -33.97
N ILE A 283 -1.54 -1.95 -33.22
CA ILE A 283 -0.31 -2.45 -32.60
C ILE A 283 -0.66 -3.52 -31.56
N LEU A 284 -1.69 -3.29 -30.74
CA LEU A 284 -2.15 -4.29 -29.78
C LEU A 284 -2.58 -5.58 -30.48
N ARG A 285 -3.36 -5.50 -31.57
CA ARG A 285 -3.77 -6.67 -32.34
C ARG A 285 -2.59 -7.45 -32.94
N SER A 286 -1.47 -6.78 -33.20
CA SER A 286 -0.25 -7.42 -33.71
C SER A 286 0.55 -8.17 -32.62
N LEU A 287 0.30 -7.88 -31.33
CA LEU A 287 1.01 -8.49 -30.20
C LEU A 287 0.42 -9.87 -29.86
N LYS A 288 1.20 -10.93 -30.11
CA LYS A 288 0.78 -12.33 -29.90
C LYS A 288 0.42 -12.72 -28.45
N HIS A 289 0.89 -11.97 -27.45
CA HIS A 289 0.77 -12.32 -26.03
C HIS A 289 -0.22 -11.46 -25.25
N LEU A 290 -0.85 -10.47 -25.88
CA LEU A 290 -1.78 -9.56 -25.22
C LEU A 290 -3.13 -9.56 -25.94
N SER A 291 -4.17 -9.96 -25.23
CA SER A 291 -5.55 -9.76 -25.70
C SER A 291 -6.09 -8.42 -25.18
N PRO A 292 -7.12 -7.83 -25.83
CA PRO A 292 -7.83 -6.68 -25.28
C PRO A 292 -8.35 -6.87 -23.84
N GLU A 293 -8.57 -8.12 -23.43
CA GLU A 293 -9.02 -8.50 -22.09
C GLU A 293 -7.91 -8.34 -21.03
N SER A 294 -6.63 -8.33 -21.43
CA SER A 294 -5.50 -8.09 -20.53
C SER A 294 -5.48 -6.68 -19.91
N PHE A 295 -6.15 -5.70 -20.55
CA PHE A 295 -6.30 -4.36 -19.98
C PHE A 295 -7.42 -4.26 -18.94
N PHE A 296 -8.24 -5.31 -18.81
CA PHE A 296 -9.34 -5.37 -17.85
C PHE A 296 -9.17 -6.55 -16.88
N PRO A 297 -8.16 -6.53 -16.00
CA PRO A 297 -8.18 -7.34 -14.78
C PRO A 297 -9.57 -7.26 -14.14
N LEU A 298 -10.09 -8.40 -13.66
CA LEU A 298 -11.46 -8.56 -13.14
C LEU A 298 -11.90 -7.49 -12.11
N ASN A 299 -10.96 -6.77 -11.48
CA ASN A 299 -11.22 -5.67 -10.55
C ASN A 299 -11.55 -4.32 -11.23
N LEU A 300 -11.07 -4.04 -12.45
CA LEU A 300 -11.26 -2.76 -13.16
C LEU A 300 -12.70 -2.56 -13.66
N LYS A 301 -13.40 -3.64 -14.02
CA LYS A 301 -14.80 -3.61 -14.52
C LYS A 301 -15.87 -3.56 -13.41
N SER A 302 -15.49 -3.38 -12.15
CA SER A 302 -16.46 -3.19 -11.05
C SER A 302 -17.22 -1.86 -11.12
N ASN A 303 -17.03 -1.08 -12.19
CA ASN A 303 -17.84 0.06 -12.60
C ASN A 303 -19.31 -0.36 -12.83
N ARG A 304 -20.10 -0.46 -11.77
CA ARG A 304 -21.48 0.00 -11.82
C ARG A 304 -21.57 1.22 -10.90
N PRO A 305 -22.09 2.36 -11.38
CA PRO A 305 -22.41 3.47 -10.48
C PRO A 305 -23.31 2.92 -9.37
N MET A 306 -23.06 3.39 -8.16
CA MET A 306 -23.80 3.06 -6.95
C MET A 306 -25.26 3.56 -7.08
N SER A 307 -26.05 2.91 -7.93
CA SER A 307 -27.50 2.91 -7.84
C SER A 307 -27.84 1.64 -7.09
N CYS A 308 -28.48 1.83 -5.95
CA CYS A 308 -28.98 0.80 -5.06
C CYS A 308 -29.78 -0.24 -5.84
N GLU A 309 -29.19 -1.41 -6.13
CA GLU A 309 -29.95 -2.66 -6.29
C GLU A 309 -29.12 -3.85 -5.80
N PRO A 310 -29.69 -4.72 -4.96
CA PRO A 310 -29.00 -5.84 -4.35
C PRO A 310 -28.97 -7.02 -5.31
N ASN A 311 -27.77 -7.45 -5.77
CA ASN A 311 -27.62 -8.84 -6.18
C ASN A 311 -26.23 -9.42 -5.94
N ASN A 312 -26.26 -10.71 -5.61
CA ASN A 312 -25.27 -11.58 -5.01
C ASN A 312 -23.89 -11.57 -5.69
N ASN A 313 -22.91 -10.93 -5.03
CA ASN A 313 -21.53 -11.43 -5.02
C ASN A 313 -20.81 -10.91 -3.76
N ASN A 314 -21.16 -11.53 -2.64
CA ASN A 314 -20.82 -11.05 -1.30
C ASN A 314 -19.34 -11.27 -0.91
N ASN A 315 -18.63 -12.22 -1.51
CA ASN A 315 -17.32 -12.63 -0.98
C ASN A 315 -16.18 -11.66 -1.32
N ASN A 316 -16.19 -11.04 -2.51
CA ASN A 316 -15.14 -10.10 -2.92
C ASN A 316 -15.32 -8.70 -2.31
N LYS A 317 -16.57 -8.25 -2.14
CA LYS A 317 -16.89 -6.99 -1.45
C LYS A 317 -16.53 -7.05 0.04
N LYS A 318 -16.78 -8.19 0.70
CA LYS A 318 -16.41 -8.41 2.11
C LYS A 318 -14.90 -8.34 2.34
N LYS A 319 -14.10 -8.99 1.49
CA LYS A 319 -12.63 -8.96 1.56
C LYS A 319 -12.05 -7.55 1.35
N MET A 320 -12.70 -6.74 0.48
CA MET A 320 -12.29 -5.36 0.20
C MET A 320 -12.73 -4.37 1.29
N LYS A 321 -13.92 -4.54 1.87
CA LYS A 321 -14.42 -3.77 3.04
C LYS A 321 -13.51 -3.99 4.25
N LEU A 322 -13.15 -5.25 4.52
CA LEU A 322 -12.18 -5.66 5.54
C LEU A 322 -10.79 -5.03 5.35
N SER A 323 -10.26 -5.05 4.13
CA SER A 323 -8.93 -4.50 3.84
C SER A 323 -8.88 -2.98 4.08
N SER A 324 -9.97 -2.25 3.80
CA SER A 324 -10.04 -0.82 4.12
C SER A 324 -10.25 -0.52 5.60
N MET A 325 -11.00 -1.36 6.33
CA MET A 325 -11.21 -1.20 7.77
C MET A 325 -9.92 -1.49 8.54
N LEU A 326 -9.17 -2.53 8.15
CA LEU A 326 -7.85 -2.86 8.69
C LEU A 326 -6.82 -1.74 8.45
N ALA A 327 -6.85 -1.09 7.28
CA ALA A 327 -5.97 0.03 6.96
C ALA A 327 -6.28 1.28 7.82
N ALA A 328 -7.55 1.54 8.14
CA ALA A 328 -7.96 2.65 8.99
C ALA A 328 -7.53 2.47 10.45
N SER A 329 -7.60 1.24 10.98
CA SER A 329 -7.08 0.92 12.32
C SER A 329 -5.55 0.96 12.41
N ALA A 330 -4.84 0.57 11.35
CA ALA A 330 -3.37 0.66 11.30
C ALA A 330 -2.86 2.11 11.24
N SER A 331 -3.64 3.06 10.69
CA SER A 331 -3.30 4.49 10.73
C SER A 331 -3.57 5.15 12.09
N ALA A 332 -4.40 4.54 12.95
CA ALA A 332 -4.69 5.05 14.28
C ALA A 332 -3.62 4.65 15.33
N SER A 333 -2.78 3.65 15.04
CA SER A 333 -1.76 3.14 15.97
C SER A 333 -0.45 3.93 15.98
N ALA A 334 -0.34 5.02 15.20
CA ALA A 334 0.86 5.86 15.13
C ALA A 334 0.95 6.90 16.27
N VAL A 335 -0.06 7.00 17.13
CA VAL A 335 -0.06 7.87 18.31
C VAL A 335 -0.20 7.00 19.56
N GLN A 336 0.90 6.85 20.29
CA GLN A 336 0.89 6.27 21.62
C GLN A 336 0.01 7.12 22.56
N SER A 337 -1.21 6.65 22.83
CA SER A 337 -1.97 7.04 24.01
C SER A 337 -3.00 5.97 24.36
N HIS A 338 -2.66 5.12 25.33
CA HIS A 338 -3.47 4.34 26.31
C HIS A 338 -4.94 3.92 26.07
N ASN A 339 -5.50 3.97 24.86
CA ASN A 339 -6.82 3.46 24.55
C ASN A 339 -6.75 2.46 23.37
N ASP A 340 -6.36 1.23 23.67
CA ASP A 340 -6.26 0.09 22.73
C ASP A 340 -7.62 -0.38 22.16
N SER A 341 -8.71 0.30 22.50
CA SER A 341 -10.07 -0.03 22.05
C SER A 341 -10.28 0.20 20.55
N SER A 342 -9.54 1.14 19.93
CA SER A 342 -9.68 1.46 18.50
C SER A 342 -9.11 0.38 17.56
N LEU A 343 -8.20 -0.47 18.06
CA LEU A 343 -7.55 -1.54 17.31
C LEU A 343 -8.54 -2.66 16.93
N TRP A 344 -9.64 -2.81 17.67
CA TRP A 344 -10.61 -3.89 17.53
C TRP A 344 -11.93 -3.45 16.90
N LEU A 345 -12.06 -2.16 16.54
CA LEU A 345 -13.23 -1.60 15.86
C LEU A 345 -13.66 -2.38 14.60
N PRO A 346 -12.75 -2.94 13.77
CA PRO A 346 -13.16 -3.77 12.65
C PRO A 346 -13.96 -5.01 13.05
N ILE A 347 -13.72 -5.57 14.24
CA ILE A 347 -14.49 -6.71 14.78
C ILE A 347 -15.90 -6.25 15.13
N ASP A 348 -16.03 -5.12 15.84
CA ASP A 348 -17.33 -4.54 16.21
C ASP A 348 -18.23 -4.34 14.99
N LEU A 349 -17.69 -3.76 13.92
CA LEU A 349 -18.42 -3.47 12.68
C LEU A 349 -18.84 -4.74 11.92
N ILE A 350 -18.04 -5.80 11.93
CA ILE A 350 -18.42 -7.06 11.28
C ILE A 350 -19.48 -7.80 12.09
N LEU A 351 -19.35 -7.80 13.41
CA LEU A 351 -20.36 -8.39 14.28
C LEU A 351 -21.70 -7.67 14.10
N GLU A 352 -21.69 -6.35 13.97
CA GLU A 352 -22.89 -5.54 13.70
C GLU A 352 -23.51 -5.83 12.31
N ASP A 353 -22.70 -5.83 11.24
CA ASP A 353 -23.12 -6.15 9.86
C ASP A 353 -23.71 -7.57 9.76
N ALA A 354 -23.19 -8.52 10.53
CA ALA A 354 -23.67 -9.90 10.54
C ALA A 354 -24.97 -10.11 11.34
N MET A 355 -25.41 -9.12 12.14
CA MET A 355 -26.74 -9.16 12.77
C MET A 355 -27.87 -8.88 11.78
N ASP A 356 -27.60 -8.28 10.63
CA ASP A 356 -28.59 -8.12 9.57
C ASP A 356 -28.76 -9.45 8.82
N ALA A 357 -30.01 -9.92 8.71
CA ALA A 357 -30.45 -11.29 8.37
C ALA A 357 -30.00 -11.88 7.00
N HIS A 358 -29.01 -11.30 6.35
CA HIS A 358 -28.51 -11.67 5.01
C HIS A 358 -27.23 -12.53 5.04
N HIS A 359 -26.69 -12.87 6.22
CA HIS A 359 -25.41 -13.55 6.35
C HIS A 359 -25.55 -15.01 6.79
N VAL A 360 -24.93 -15.94 6.05
CA VAL A 360 -24.81 -17.35 6.43
C VAL A 360 -23.79 -17.47 7.57
N MET A 361 -24.18 -18.16 8.66
CA MET A 361 -23.35 -18.39 9.86
C MET A 361 -21.90 -18.80 9.55
N ALA A 362 -21.72 -19.79 8.67
CA ALA A 362 -20.40 -20.28 8.25
C ALA A 362 -19.52 -19.18 7.62
N ALA A 363 -20.12 -18.32 6.79
CA ALA A 363 -19.40 -17.22 6.14
C ALA A 363 -18.97 -16.14 7.16
N THR A 364 -19.77 -15.89 8.20
CA THR A 364 -19.42 -14.96 9.28
C THR A 364 -18.26 -15.50 10.13
N VAL A 365 -18.28 -16.80 10.45
CA VAL A 365 -17.19 -17.45 11.20
C VAL A 365 -15.87 -17.40 10.42
N GLU A 366 -15.87 -17.78 9.13
CA GLU A 366 -14.67 -17.70 8.28
C GLU A 366 -14.12 -16.26 8.20
N LEU A 367 -15.02 -15.28 8.05
CA LEU A 367 -14.68 -13.88 7.93
C LEU A 367 -14.00 -13.35 9.20
N LEU A 368 -14.59 -13.61 10.36
CA LEU A 368 -14.05 -13.20 11.66
C LEU A 368 -12.73 -13.92 11.96
N THR A 369 -12.63 -15.21 11.63
CA THR A 369 -11.39 -15.99 11.78
C THR A 369 -10.24 -15.34 10.99
N GLY A 370 -10.49 -14.96 9.74
CA GLY A 370 -9.52 -14.24 8.91
C GLY A 370 -9.20 -12.84 9.43
N LEU A 371 -10.20 -12.11 9.93
CA LEU A 371 -10.02 -10.77 10.50
C LEU A 371 -9.11 -10.80 11.73
N VAL A 372 -9.39 -11.71 12.67
CA VAL A 372 -8.64 -11.81 13.93
C VAL A 372 -7.18 -12.16 13.66
N LYS A 373 -6.89 -13.07 12.72
CA LYS A 373 -5.52 -13.35 12.25
C LYS A 373 -4.83 -12.11 11.68
N ALA A 374 -5.54 -11.38 10.81
CA ALA A 374 -4.99 -10.20 10.17
C ALA A 374 -4.69 -9.10 11.19
N LEU A 375 -5.60 -8.84 12.13
CA LEU A 375 -5.41 -7.87 13.21
C LEU A 375 -4.26 -8.27 14.13
N GLN A 376 -4.19 -9.54 14.53
CA GLN A 376 -3.09 -10.06 15.34
C GLN A 376 -1.73 -9.88 14.65
N ALA A 377 -1.66 -10.16 13.35
CA ALA A 377 -0.44 -10.03 12.56
C ALA A 377 -0.04 -8.57 12.30
N ILE A 378 -1.01 -7.68 11.99
CA ILE A 378 -0.75 -6.26 11.73
C ILE A 378 -0.32 -5.53 13.01
N ASN A 379 -0.97 -5.84 14.13
CA ASN A 379 -0.70 -5.16 15.40
C ASN A 379 0.47 -5.79 16.17
N GLY A 380 1.00 -6.94 15.70
CA GLY A 380 2.08 -7.66 16.37
C GLY A 380 1.73 -8.12 17.80
N THR A 381 0.44 -8.26 18.11
CA THR A 381 -0.03 -8.58 19.46
C THR A 381 0.04 -10.07 19.75
N ALA A 382 0.16 -10.45 21.02
CA ALA A 382 -0.01 -11.83 21.42
C ALA A 382 -1.45 -12.34 21.16
N TRP A 383 -1.61 -13.66 21.05
CA TRP A 383 -2.91 -14.28 20.77
C TRP A 383 -3.94 -14.01 21.87
N HIS A 384 -3.53 -13.93 23.15
CA HIS A 384 -4.44 -13.58 24.23
C HIS A 384 -5.09 -12.20 24.04
N ASN A 385 -4.36 -11.21 23.49
CA ASN A 385 -4.92 -9.89 23.20
C ASN A 385 -5.91 -9.92 22.03
N ALA A 386 -5.66 -10.76 21.03
CA ALA A 386 -6.57 -10.93 19.90
C ALA A 386 -7.87 -11.63 20.31
N PHE A 387 -7.77 -12.68 21.15
CA PHE A 387 -8.95 -13.32 21.74
C PHE A 387 -9.71 -12.37 22.66
N LEU A 388 -9.00 -11.62 23.51
CA LEU A 388 -9.62 -10.64 24.39
C LEU A 388 -10.38 -9.55 23.61
N GLY A 389 -9.79 -9.02 22.54
CA GLY A 389 -10.46 -8.05 21.66
C GLY A 389 -11.73 -8.59 21.00
N LEU A 390 -11.72 -9.86 20.58
CA LEU A 390 -12.88 -10.55 20.02
C LEU A 390 -13.99 -10.72 21.07
N TRP A 391 -13.66 -11.19 22.29
CA TRP A 391 -14.62 -11.33 23.38
C TRP A 391 -15.22 -10.00 23.82
N ILE A 392 -14.40 -8.97 23.97
CA ILE A 392 -14.83 -7.62 24.34
C ILE A 392 -15.76 -7.02 23.27
N ALA A 393 -15.51 -7.24 21.98
CA ALA A 393 -16.40 -6.80 20.90
C ALA A 393 -17.76 -7.49 20.95
N ALA A 394 -17.78 -8.82 21.09
CA ALA A 394 -19.02 -9.58 21.19
C ALA A 394 -19.83 -9.25 22.45
N LEU A 395 -19.16 -9.02 23.59
CA LEU A 395 -19.81 -8.56 24.81
C LEU A 395 -20.36 -7.15 24.66
N ARG A 396 -19.60 -6.20 24.11
CA ARG A 396 -20.09 -4.84 23.86
C ARG A 396 -21.34 -4.84 22.98
N LEU A 397 -21.42 -5.73 21.99
CA LEU A 397 -22.61 -5.93 21.17
C LEU A 397 -23.83 -6.33 22.00
N VAL A 398 -23.68 -7.34 22.87
CA VAL A 398 -24.74 -7.79 23.79
C VAL A 398 -25.12 -6.70 24.80
N GLN A 399 -24.14 -5.93 25.28
CA GLN A 399 -24.37 -4.86 26.24
C GLN A 399 -25.06 -3.63 25.64
N ARG A 400 -24.85 -3.35 24.35
CA ARG A 400 -25.51 -2.23 23.66
C ARG A 400 -27.02 -2.40 23.58
N GLU A 401 -27.52 -3.62 23.43
CA GLU A 401 -28.95 -3.95 23.44
C GLU A 401 -29.61 -3.85 24.84
N ARG A 402 -28.87 -3.48 25.90
CA ARG A 402 -29.45 -3.23 27.23
C ARG A 402 -30.34 -1.99 27.28
N ASP A 403 -30.01 -0.94 26.53
CA ASP A 403 -30.76 0.32 26.46
C ASP A 403 -31.34 0.50 25.05
N PRO A 404 -32.62 0.19 24.81
CA PRO A 404 -33.23 0.11 23.48
C PRO A 404 -33.49 1.49 22.83
N SER A 405 -32.73 2.53 23.18
CA SER A 405 -32.94 3.89 22.66
C SER A 405 -32.65 4.05 21.17
N GLU A 406 -31.98 3.07 20.54
CA GLU A 406 -31.66 3.06 19.10
C GLU A 406 -32.28 1.85 18.38
N GLY A 407 -33.58 1.93 18.07
CA GLY A 407 -34.17 1.13 16.98
C GLY A 407 -35.39 0.28 17.33
N PRO A 408 -36.24 -0.08 16.35
CA PRO A 408 -37.60 -0.58 16.59
C PRO A 408 -37.71 -2.08 16.91
N VAL A 409 -36.62 -2.85 17.01
CA VAL A 409 -36.67 -4.30 17.30
C VAL A 409 -35.49 -4.73 18.18
N PRO A 410 -35.70 -5.26 19.41
CA PRO A 410 -34.62 -5.82 20.23
C PRO A 410 -34.05 -7.08 19.58
N ARG A 411 -32.73 -7.15 19.40
CA ARG A 411 -32.04 -8.27 18.69
C ARG A 411 -31.24 -9.17 19.63
N LEU A 412 -31.59 -9.19 20.92
CA LEU A 412 -30.83 -9.86 21.97
C LEU A 412 -30.46 -11.32 21.63
N ASP A 413 -31.38 -12.10 21.08
CA ASP A 413 -31.11 -13.50 20.69
C ASP A 413 -30.00 -13.62 19.63
N THR A 414 -30.00 -12.70 18.66
CA THR A 414 -28.94 -12.61 17.64
C THR A 414 -27.61 -12.23 18.26
N CYS A 415 -27.59 -11.23 19.15
CA CYS A 415 -26.37 -10.81 19.85
C CYS A 415 -25.79 -11.95 20.72
N LEU A 416 -26.66 -12.69 21.42
CA LEU A 416 -26.26 -13.86 22.20
C LEU A 416 -25.75 -14.98 21.31
N CYS A 417 -26.34 -15.21 20.13
CA CYS A 417 -25.81 -16.15 19.14
C CYS A 417 -24.41 -15.75 18.64
N MET A 418 -24.19 -14.45 18.41
CA MET A 418 -22.88 -13.92 18.01
C MET A 418 -21.83 -14.17 19.11
N LEU A 419 -22.19 -13.97 20.37
CA LEU A 419 -21.29 -14.20 21.50
C LEU A 419 -21.05 -15.69 21.79
N LEU A 420 -22.11 -16.50 21.89
CA LEU A 420 -22.04 -17.87 22.41
C LEU A 420 -21.76 -18.91 21.31
N CYS A 421 -22.06 -18.61 20.05
CA CYS A 421 -21.88 -19.54 18.93
C CYS A 421 -20.82 -19.05 17.93
N ILE A 422 -20.92 -17.81 17.43
CA ILE A 422 -19.98 -17.35 16.39
C ILE A 422 -18.58 -17.15 16.97
N THR A 423 -18.46 -16.40 18.05
CA THR A 423 -17.17 -16.12 18.69
C THR A 423 -16.50 -17.40 19.18
N THR A 424 -17.26 -18.33 19.76
CA THR A 424 -16.73 -19.64 20.19
C THR A 424 -16.22 -20.46 19.00
N LEU A 425 -16.98 -20.52 17.89
CA LEU A 425 -16.53 -21.21 16.67
C LEU A 425 -15.27 -20.57 16.05
N VAL A 426 -15.17 -19.24 16.06
CA VAL A 426 -13.97 -18.53 15.59
C VAL A 426 -12.75 -18.90 16.43
N VAL A 427 -12.89 -18.91 17.76
CA VAL A 427 -11.81 -19.31 18.68
C VAL A 427 -11.42 -20.77 18.46
N THR A 428 -12.40 -21.67 18.31
CA THR A 428 -12.15 -23.09 18.02
C THR A 428 -11.38 -23.27 16.72
N ASN A 429 -11.80 -22.63 15.62
CA ASN A 429 -11.11 -22.70 14.33
C ASN A 429 -9.66 -22.22 14.42
N LEU A 430 -9.40 -21.18 15.21
CA LEU A 430 -8.04 -20.67 15.42
C LEU A 430 -7.17 -21.64 16.21
N ILE A 431 -7.74 -22.39 17.15
CA ILE A 431 -6.99 -23.41 17.91
C ILE A 431 -6.76 -24.65 17.05
N GLU A 432 -7.81 -25.15 16.39
CA GLU A 432 -7.75 -26.36 15.56
C GLU A 432 -6.78 -26.21 14.38
N GLU A 433 -6.68 -25.01 13.79
CA GLU A 433 -5.69 -24.75 12.75
C GLU A 433 -4.24 -24.91 13.25
N GLU A 434 -3.90 -24.36 14.42
CA GLU A 434 -2.55 -24.51 14.98
C GLU A 434 -2.26 -25.97 15.35
N GLU A 435 -3.22 -26.64 15.97
CA GLU A 435 -3.06 -28.04 16.37
C GLU A 435 -2.97 -28.97 15.16
N GLY A 436 -3.71 -28.67 14.08
CA GLY A 436 -3.60 -29.38 12.80
C GLY A 436 -2.22 -29.22 12.17
N GLU A 437 -1.67 -28.01 12.14
CA GLU A 437 -0.31 -27.74 11.64
C GLU A 437 0.75 -28.51 12.43
N LEU A 438 0.64 -28.56 13.76
CA LEU A 438 1.57 -29.29 14.63
C LEU A 438 1.48 -30.81 14.45
N ILE A 439 0.29 -31.35 14.18
CA ILE A 439 0.09 -32.77 13.90
C ILE A 439 0.74 -33.13 12.55
N GLU A 440 0.51 -32.34 11.51
CA GLU A 440 1.14 -32.58 10.19
C GLU A 440 2.68 -32.43 10.23
N GLU A 441 3.21 -31.51 11.04
CA GLU A 441 4.65 -31.35 11.23
C GLU A 441 5.26 -32.55 11.98
N ALA A 442 4.55 -33.07 12.99
CA ALA A 442 4.96 -34.27 13.74
C ALA A 442 4.96 -35.53 12.85
N GLU A 443 4.02 -35.65 11.91
CA GLU A 443 3.94 -36.78 10.96
C GLU A 443 5.05 -36.78 9.89
N ARG A 444 5.58 -35.61 9.52
CA ARG A 444 6.66 -35.48 8.51
C ARG A 444 8.07 -35.72 9.06
N SER A 445 8.23 -35.83 10.38
CA SER A 445 9.55 -35.97 11.01
C SER A 445 9.91 -37.45 11.25
N PRO A 446 11.06 -37.97 10.76
CA PRO A 446 11.40 -39.40 10.79
C PRO A 446 11.76 -39.96 12.17
N THR A 447 11.70 -39.14 13.22
CA THR A 447 12.06 -39.50 14.58
C THR A 447 10.94 -39.07 15.51
N ASN A 448 10.03 -39.98 15.86
CA ASN A 448 9.63 -40.23 17.25
C ASN A 448 8.60 -41.38 17.35
N GLN A 449 8.99 -42.40 18.12
CA GLN A 449 8.08 -43.41 18.66
C GLN A 449 7.20 -42.78 19.76
N ARG A 450 5.89 -42.76 19.51
CA ARG A 450 4.76 -42.90 20.45
C ARG A 450 4.84 -42.23 21.84
N LYS A 451 3.93 -41.27 22.08
CA LYS A 451 3.05 -41.27 23.27
C LYS A 451 1.81 -40.42 23.04
N ASP A 452 0.66 -40.99 23.35
CA ASP A 452 -0.71 -40.50 23.17
C ASP A 452 -1.00 -39.20 23.96
N LYS A 453 -0.45 -38.07 23.53
CA LYS A 453 -0.95 -36.74 23.91
C LYS A 453 -1.13 -35.94 22.63
N PRO A 454 -2.34 -35.41 22.34
CA PRO A 454 -2.50 -34.48 21.24
C PRO A 454 -1.51 -33.33 21.43
N ALA A 455 -0.81 -32.96 20.36
CA ALA A 455 0.12 -31.83 20.37
C ALA A 455 -0.70 -30.56 20.65
N MET A 456 -0.82 -30.19 21.92
CA MET A 456 -1.60 -29.02 22.33
C MET A 456 -0.88 -27.75 21.86
N GLY A 457 -1.58 -26.94 21.08
CA GLY A 457 -1.07 -25.70 20.52
C GLY A 457 -0.89 -24.62 21.59
N LYS A 458 -0.03 -23.63 21.32
CA LYS A 458 0.21 -22.51 22.23
C LYS A 458 -1.03 -21.64 22.40
N ARG A 459 -1.89 -21.55 21.36
CA ARG A 459 -3.13 -20.74 21.37
C ARG A 459 -4.12 -21.19 22.45
N ARG A 460 -4.13 -22.45 22.88
CA ARG A 460 -4.99 -22.91 24.00
C ARG A 460 -4.62 -22.21 25.31
N GLY A 461 -3.33 -22.11 25.62
CA GLY A 461 -2.85 -21.40 26.80
C GLY A 461 -3.16 -19.90 26.73
N GLU A 462 -3.00 -19.31 25.55
CA GLU A 462 -3.31 -17.91 25.29
C GLU A 462 -4.81 -17.60 25.42
N LEU A 463 -5.69 -18.53 25.03
CA LEU A 463 -7.13 -18.43 25.29
C LEU A 463 -7.43 -18.37 26.78
N VAL A 464 -6.83 -19.27 27.57
CA VAL A 464 -7.02 -19.28 29.04
C VAL A 464 -6.59 -17.94 29.64
N THR A 465 -5.41 -17.43 29.24
CA THR A 465 -4.95 -16.10 29.66
C THR A 465 -5.95 -15.00 29.27
N SER A 466 -6.52 -15.05 28.06
CA SER A 466 -7.50 -14.05 27.62
C SER A 466 -8.79 -14.07 28.44
N LEU A 467 -9.28 -15.26 28.83
CA LEU A 467 -10.49 -15.39 29.64
C LEU A 467 -10.25 -14.97 31.09
N GLN A 468 -9.05 -15.21 31.61
CA GLN A 468 -8.64 -14.69 32.92
C GLN A 468 -8.63 -13.16 32.93
N LEU A 469 -8.01 -12.54 31.90
CA LEU A 469 -8.00 -11.09 31.74
C LEU A 469 -9.40 -10.51 31.50
N LEU A 470 -10.28 -11.26 30.83
CA LEU A 470 -11.66 -10.84 30.61
C LEU A 470 -12.44 -10.71 31.93
N GLY A 471 -12.08 -11.48 32.95
CA GLY A 471 -12.64 -11.40 34.30
C GLY A 471 -12.51 -10.02 34.95
N ASP A 472 -11.53 -9.22 34.53
CA ASP A 472 -11.31 -7.86 35.04
C ASP A 472 -12.38 -6.87 34.51
N TYR A 473 -13.13 -7.23 33.46
CA TYR A 473 -14.16 -6.41 32.82
C TYR A 473 -15.57 -6.74 33.34
N LEU A 474 -15.76 -6.66 34.66
CA LEU A 474 -17.00 -7.06 35.34
C LEU A 474 -18.27 -6.38 34.78
N ASP A 475 -18.17 -5.13 34.34
CA ASP A 475 -19.31 -4.38 33.79
C ASP A 475 -19.83 -4.96 32.47
N LEU A 476 -18.93 -5.54 31.66
CA LEU A 476 -19.25 -6.23 30.41
C LEU A 476 -19.76 -7.65 30.63
N LEU A 477 -19.48 -8.26 31.78
CA LEU A 477 -19.84 -9.66 32.06
C LEU A 477 -21.22 -9.82 32.71
N ASN A 478 -21.81 -8.72 33.18
CA ASN A 478 -23.18 -8.74 33.69
C ASN A 478 -24.15 -9.17 32.55
N PRO A 479 -25.17 -10.02 32.79
CA PRO A 479 -26.16 -10.36 31.77
C PRO A 479 -27.16 -9.22 31.49
N PRO A 480 -27.74 -9.11 30.29
CA PRO A 480 -28.94 -8.31 30.04
C PRO A 480 -30.14 -8.82 30.86
N GLN A 481 -31.02 -7.92 31.32
CA GLN A 481 -32.16 -8.24 32.18
C GLN A 481 -32.97 -9.48 31.76
N PRO A 482 -33.32 -9.68 30.47
CA PRO A 482 -34.13 -10.82 30.04
C PRO A 482 -33.46 -12.19 30.24
N VAL A 483 -32.13 -12.25 30.35
CA VAL A 483 -31.36 -13.51 30.39
C VAL A 483 -30.57 -13.72 31.67
N ILE A 484 -30.70 -12.84 32.68
CA ILE A 484 -30.02 -12.97 33.97
C ILE A 484 -30.29 -14.33 34.61
N TRP A 485 -31.54 -14.77 34.63
CA TRP A 485 -31.91 -16.04 35.28
C TRP A 485 -31.26 -17.25 34.59
N VAL A 486 -31.31 -17.30 33.25
CA VAL A 486 -30.72 -18.39 32.45
C VAL A 486 -29.20 -18.41 32.59
N ALA A 487 -28.56 -17.22 32.55
CA ALA A 487 -27.12 -17.08 32.73
C ALA A 487 -26.68 -17.56 34.13
N ASN A 488 -27.40 -17.18 35.19
CA ASN A 488 -27.12 -17.62 36.55
C ASN A 488 -27.30 -19.14 36.71
N GLN A 489 -28.31 -19.72 36.06
CA GLN A 489 -28.50 -21.17 36.06
C GLN A 489 -27.35 -21.89 35.37
N ALA A 490 -26.87 -21.38 34.23
CA ALA A 490 -25.72 -21.94 33.51
C ALA A 490 -24.44 -21.87 34.37
N ALA A 491 -24.15 -20.71 34.96
CA ALA A 491 -23.00 -20.54 35.85
C ALA A 491 -23.04 -21.50 37.05
N ALA A 492 -24.21 -21.67 37.67
CA ALA A 492 -24.37 -22.60 38.79
C ALA A 492 -24.14 -24.06 38.38
N LYS A 493 -24.63 -24.47 37.20
CA LYS A 493 -24.35 -25.81 36.64
C LYS A 493 -22.85 -26.01 36.39
N THR A 494 -22.16 -25.01 35.86
CA THR A 494 -20.70 -25.06 35.64
C THR A 494 -19.92 -25.17 36.95
N ILE A 495 -20.26 -24.36 37.96
CA ILE A 495 -19.63 -24.42 39.30
C ILE A 495 -19.80 -25.81 39.91
N MET A 496 -21.01 -26.38 39.83
CA MET A 496 -21.30 -27.71 40.34
C MET A 496 -20.50 -28.79 39.60
N PHE A 497 -20.38 -28.67 38.27
CA PHE A 497 -19.55 -29.57 37.46
C PHE A 497 -18.06 -29.51 37.83
N VAL A 498 -17.50 -28.30 37.94
CA VAL A 498 -16.10 -28.07 38.34
C VAL A 498 -15.82 -28.58 39.77
N SER A 499 -16.82 -28.53 40.66
CA SER A 499 -16.72 -29.06 42.03
C SER A 499 -16.84 -30.60 42.13
N GLY A 500 -17.07 -31.31 41.03
CA GLY A 500 -17.12 -32.79 40.98
C GLY A 500 -18.46 -33.43 41.38
N HIS A 501 -19.53 -32.65 41.58
CA HIS A 501 -20.84 -33.15 42.00
C HIS A 501 -21.77 -33.47 40.81
N SER A 502 -21.32 -34.35 39.92
CA SER A 502 -21.99 -34.67 38.63
C SER A 502 -23.30 -35.48 38.75
N GLY A 503 -23.59 -36.10 39.90
CA GLY A 503 -24.60 -37.17 40.00
C GLY A 503 -26.07 -36.78 40.22
N TYR A 504 -26.44 -35.51 40.35
CA TYR A 504 -27.80 -35.10 40.77
C TYR A 504 -28.43 -33.99 39.90
N LEU A 505 -28.02 -33.86 38.64
CA LEU A 505 -28.34 -32.67 37.84
C LEU A 505 -29.77 -32.63 37.24
N GLU A 506 -30.51 -33.75 37.20
CA GLU A 506 -31.81 -33.80 36.51
C GLU A 506 -33.04 -33.48 37.38
N TYR A 507 -32.90 -33.36 38.72
CA TYR A 507 -34.06 -33.29 39.62
C TYR A 507 -34.09 -32.11 40.61
N MET A 508 -33.14 -31.16 40.57
CA MET A 508 -33.25 -29.97 41.44
C MET A 508 -34.23 -28.94 40.86
N ASN A 509 -35.27 -28.64 41.63
CA ASN A 509 -36.25 -27.60 41.31
C ASN A 509 -35.58 -26.23 41.29
N VAL A 510 -35.89 -25.45 40.26
CA VAL A 510 -35.15 -24.25 39.83
C VAL A 510 -35.38 -23.03 40.74
N ASN A 511 -36.17 -23.18 41.81
CA ASN A 511 -36.56 -22.11 42.73
C ASN A 511 -35.70 -22.04 44.00
N ASP A 512 -34.81 -23.00 44.26
CA ASP A 512 -34.04 -23.08 45.51
C ASP A 512 -32.60 -22.53 45.39
N LEU A 513 -32.23 -21.95 44.24
CA LEU A 513 -30.87 -21.43 44.01
C LEU A 513 -30.76 -19.96 44.47
N PRO A 514 -29.72 -19.55 45.21
CA PRO A 514 -29.56 -18.16 45.64
C PRO A 514 -29.52 -17.22 44.44
N THR A 515 -30.47 -16.28 44.38
CA THR A 515 -30.57 -15.21 43.37
C THR A 515 -29.37 -14.24 43.37
N ASN A 516 -28.44 -14.41 44.31
CA ASN A 516 -27.23 -13.60 44.48
C ASN A 516 -25.95 -14.22 43.88
N CYS A 517 -26.04 -15.28 43.08
CA CYS A 517 -24.91 -15.72 42.24
C CYS A 517 -24.71 -14.76 41.05
N CYS A 518 -24.57 -13.46 41.32
CA CYS A 518 -24.26 -12.47 40.30
C CYS A 518 -22.79 -12.64 39.90
N LYS A 519 -22.50 -12.79 38.59
CA LYS A 519 -21.83 -11.72 37.82
C LYS A 519 -21.28 -12.07 36.44
N CYS A 520 -21.37 -13.28 35.87
CA CYS A 520 -20.65 -13.53 34.61
C CYS A 520 -21.42 -14.34 33.57
N LEU A 521 -21.60 -13.77 32.38
CA LEU A 521 -22.15 -14.42 31.19
C LEU A 521 -21.22 -15.48 30.56
N LEU A 522 -19.97 -15.56 31.01
CA LEU A 522 -18.88 -16.31 30.38
C LEU A 522 -18.02 -17.16 31.33
N LEU A 523 -18.34 -17.24 32.62
CA LEU A 523 -17.62 -18.12 33.57
C LEU A 523 -18.40 -19.39 33.87
#